data_AF-A0A7Z8VQB3-F1
#
_entry.id   AF-A0A7Z8VQB3-F1
#
_cell.length_a   1.000
_cell.length_b   1.000
_cell.length_c   1.000
_cell.angle_alpha   90.00
_cell.angle_beta   90.00
_cell.angle_gamma   90.00
#
_symmetry.space_group_name_H-M   'P 1'
#
loop_
_entity.id
_entity.type
_entity.pdbx_description
1 polymer ?
#
loop_
_entity_poly.entity_id
_entity_poly.type
_entity_poly.pdbx_seq_one_letter_code
_entity_poly.pdbx_strand_id
1 'polypeptide(L)'
;MKYLLDTCVISEVIKPRADKNVISWVKNQNEESLYLSVLTFGEIEKGIEKSPDEARKRKLQLWVEEDLKKRFEGRIIPPLP
;
A
#
# COMPACT_ATOMS: atom_id res chain seq x y z
N MET A 1 -12.46 -10.30 11.17
CA MET A 1 -11.59 -11.14 10.31
C MET A 1 -10.32 -10.35 10.02
N LYS A 2 -9.15 -10.98 9.85
CA LYS A 2 -7.89 -10.29 9.50
C LYS A 2 -7.61 -10.45 8.01
N TYR A 3 -7.07 -9.43 7.36
CA TYR A 3 -6.79 -9.42 5.94
C TYR A 3 -5.34 -9.03 5.66
N LEU A 4 -4.68 -9.78 4.80
CA LEU A 4 -3.41 -9.38 4.20
C LEU A 4 -3.71 -8.72 2.86
N LEU A 5 -3.40 -7.43 2.75
CA LEU A 5 -3.66 -6.67 1.53
C LEU A 5 -2.56 -6.90 0.51
N ASP A 6 -2.97 -7.06 -0.73
CA ASP A 6 -2.08 -7.16 -1.87
C ASP A 6 -1.76 -5.76 -2.45
N THR A 7 -0.68 -5.68 -3.23
CA THR A 7 -0.20 -4.46 -3.87
C THR A 7 -1.26 -3.82 -4.76
N CYS A 8 -2.12 -4.62 -5.41
CA CYS A 8 -3.20 -4.11 -6.26
C CYS A 8 -4.20 -3.26 -5.47
N VAL A 9 -4.57 -3.66 -4.26
CA VAL A 9 -5.52 -2.94 -3.40
C VAL A 9 -4.92 -1.61 -2.95
N ILE A 10 -3.67 -1.64 -2.47
CA ILE A 10 -2.96 -0.44 -2.03
C ILE A 10 -2.76 0.54 -3.20
N SER A 11 -2.38 0.02 -4.37
CA SER A 11 -2.23 0.81 -5.58
C SER A 11 -3.55 1.43 -6.03
N GLU A 12 -4.67 0.74 -5.84
CA GLU A 12 -6.00 1.28 -6.18
C GLU A 12 -6.39 2.43 -5.25
N VAL A 13 -6.11 2.32 -3.95
CA VAL A 13 -6.46 3.35 -2.94
C VAL A 13 -5.79 4.71 -3.23
N ILE A 14 -4.59 4.70 -3.83
CA ILE A 14 -3.83 5.92 -4.14
C ILE A 14 -4.10 6.49 -5.55
N LYS A 15 -4.88 5.79 -6.39
CA LYS A 15 -5.17 6.28 -7.75
C LYS A 15 -6.11 7.49 -7.69
N PRO A 16 -5.90 8.51 -8.55
CA PRO A 16 -6.84 9.63 -8.68
C PRO A 16 -8.26 9.20 -9.06
N ARG A 17 -8.38 8.11 -9.82
CA ARG A 17 -9.65 7.48 -10.20
C ARG A 17 -9.60 6.01 -9.79
N ALA A 18 -9.94 5.75 -8.54
CA ALA A 18 -9.99 4.43 -7.95
C ALA A 18 -11.35 3.75 -8.18
N ASP A 19 -11.37 2.42 -8.23
CA ASP A 19 -12.60 1.63 -8.21
C ASP A 19 -13.37 1.86 -6.89
N LYS A 20 -14.63 2.31 -7.01
CA LYS A 20 -15.47 2.67 -5.86
C LYS A 20 -15.74 1.47 -4.93
N ASN A 21 -15.81 0.26 -5.46
CA ASN A 21 -16.06 -0.94 -4.68
C ASN A 21 -14.86 -1.27 -3.80
N VAL A 22 -13.64 -1.13 -4.33
CA VAL A 22 -12.40 -1.33 -3.56
C VAL A 22 -12.32 -0.30 -2.44
N ILE A 23 -12.55 0.99 -2.74
CA ILE A 23 -12.54 2.05 -1.73
C ILE A 23 -13.61 1.80 -0.66
N SER A 24 -14.83 1.42 -1.05
CA SER A 24 -15.91 1.13 -0.10
C SER A 24 -15.56 -0.07 0.78
N TRP A 25 -14.97 -1.12 0.21
CA TRP A 25 -14.59 -2.30 0.99
C TRP A 25 -13.52 -1.96 2.01
N VAL A 26 -12.45 -1.25 1.63
CA VAL A 26 -11.36 -0.83 2.53
C VAL A 26 -11.91 0.04 3.66
N LYS A 27 -12.78 1.01 3.35
CA LYS A 27 -13.40 1.90 4.36
C LYS A 27 -14.29 1.17 5.36
N ASN A 28 -14.87 0.04 4.96
CA ASN A 28 -15.73 -0.75 5.82
C ASN A 28 -14.96 -1.76 6.69
N GLN A 29 -13.64 -1.90 6.52
CA GLN A 29 -12.83 -2.75 7.39
C GLN A 29 -12.37 -1.98 8.62
N ASN A 30 -12.23 -2.67 9.75
CA ASN A 30 -11.45 -2.14 10.86
C ASN A 30 -10.00 -2.06 10.40
N GLU A 31 -9.42 -0.86 10.43
CA GLU A 31 -8.05 -0.63 9.98
C GLU A 31 -7.06 -1.56 10.66
N GLU A 32 -7.17 -1.79 11.98
CA GLU A 32 -6.26 -2.65 12.75
C GLU A 32 -6.27 -4.13 12.31
N SER A 33 -7.29 -4.53 11.54
CA SER A 33 -7.41 -5.87 10.96
C SER A 33 -6.76 -6.02 9.58
N LEU A 34 -6.24 -4.92 9.02
CA LEU A 34 -5.53 -4.89 7.74
C LEU A 34 -4.03 -5.02 7.97
N TYR A 35 -3.38 -5.85 7.17
CA TYR A 35 -1.95 -6.15 7.23
C TYR A 35 -1.32 -6.00 5.85
N LEU A 36 -0.01 -5.79 5.80
CA LEU A 36 0.77 -5.76 4.56
C LEU A 36 1.95 -6.73 4.66
N SER A 37 2.36 -7.30 3.53
CA SER A 37 3.62 -8.06 3.48
C SER A 37 4.79 -7.12 3.20
N VAL A 38 5.98 -7.43 3.70
CA VAL A 38 7.22 -6.77 3.23
C VAL A 38 7.41 -6.88 1.71
N LEU A 39 6.86 -7.94 1.09
CA LEU A 39 6.90 -8.11 -0.37
C LEU A 39 6.09 -7.04 -1.09
N THR A 40 4.93 -6.65 -0.54
CA THR A 40 4.09 -5.58 -1.08
C THR A 40 4.85 -4.25 -1.13
N PHE A 41 5.65 -3.94 -0.12
CA PHE A 41 6.51 -2.74 -0.14
C PHE A 41 7.56 -2.82 -1.26
N GLY A 42 8.23 -3.96 -1.42
CA GLY A 42 9.21 -4.16 -2.49
C GLY A 42 8.59 -4.03 -3.90
N GLU A 43 7.37 -4.50 -4.09
CA GLU A 43 6.64 -4.34 -5.35
C GLU A 43 6.26 -2.87 -5.63
N ILE A 44 5.80 -2.14 -4.61
CA ILE A 44 5.49 -0.72 -4.71
C ILE A 44 6.75 0.08 -5.05
N GLU A 45 7.86 -0.13 -4.32
CA GLU A 45 9.14 0.55 -4.55
C GLU A 45 9.66 0.26 -5.97
N LYS A 46 9.62 -1.00 -6.40
CA LYS A 46 9.97 -1.39 -7.78
C LYS A 46 9.08 -0.73 -8.83
N GLY A 47 7.80 -0.56 -8.54
CA GLY A 47 6.85 0.15 -9.39
C GLY A 47 7.16 1.65 -9.50
N ILE A 48 7.53 2.27 -8.38
CA ILE A 48 7.93 3.68 -8.30
C ILE A 48 9.21 3.93 -9.10
N GLU A 49 10.21 3.06 -8.97
CA GLU A 49 11.49 3.17 -9.70
C GLU A 49 11.33 3.07 -11.22
N LYS A 50 10.29 2.41 -11.71
CA LYS A 50 9.98 2.30 -13.15
C LYS A 50 9.27 3.54 -13.73
N SER A 51 8.80 4.46 -12.89
CA SER A 51 8.11 5.67 -13.34
C SER A 51 9.11 6.64 -13.99
N PRO A 52 8.86 7.14 -15.22
CA PRO A 52 9.73 8.14 -15.86
C PRO A 52 9.55 9.56 -15.29
N ASP A 53 8.52 9.78 -14.46
CA ASP A 53 8.22 11.05 -13.82
C ASP A 53 8.89 11.12 -12.43
N GLU A 54 9.97 11.90 -12.34
CA GLU A 54 10.77 12.12 -11.13
C GLU A 54 9.99 12.82 -10.00
N ALA A 55 9.08 13.74 -10.34
CA ALA A 55 8.27 14.42 -9.33
C ALA A 55 7.27 13.45 -8.69
N ARG A 56 6.62 12.63 -9.52
CA ARG A 56 5.74 11.54 -9.05
C ARG A 56 6.51 10.53 -8.23
N LYS A 57 7.73 10.16 -8.65
CA LYS A 57 8.60 9.22 -7.95
C LYS A 57 8.88 9.68 -6.52
N ARG A 58 9.38 10.92 -6.35
CA ARG A 58 9.65 11.50 -5.03
C ARG A 58 8.40 11.55 -4.15
N LYS A 59 7.26 11.95 -4.71
CA LYS A 59 5.99 12.01 -3.97
C LYS A 59 5.57 10.63 -3.46
N LEU A 60 5.66 9.59 -4.30
CA LEU A 60 5.29 8.23 -3.92
C LEU A 60 6.29 7.62 -2.92
N GLN A 61 7.59 7.88 -3.07
CA GLN A 61 8.60 7.47 -2.08
C GLN A 61 8.29 8.08 -0.71
N LEU A 62 8.05 9.39 -0.65
CA LEU A 62 7.69 10.06 0.60
C LEU A 62 6.41 9.49 1.21
N TRP A 63 5.40 9.20 0.38
CA TRP A 63 4.16 8.58 0.84
C TRP A 63 4.39 7.17 1.43
N VAL A 64 5.27 6.36 0.81
CA VAL A 64 5.60 5.03 1.35
C VAL A 64 6.26 5.15 2.73
N GLU A 65 7.28 6.01 2.86
CA GLU A 65 8.05 6.15 4.11
C GLU A 65 7.27 6.84 5.23
N GLU A 66 6.57 7.93 4.91
CA GLU A 66 6.00 8.82 5.93
C GLU A 66 4.53 8.52 6.25
N ASP A 67 3.83 7.77 5.40
CA ASP A 67 2.42 7.43 5.61
C ASP A 67 2.24 5.92 5.67
N LEU A 68 2.50 5.19 4.57
CA LEU A 68 2.17 3.76 4.49
C LEU A 68 2.89 2.91 5.54
N LYS A 69 4.23 3.06 5.69
CA LYS A 69 5.01 2.30 6.67
C LYS A 69 4.59 2.61 8.10
N LYS A 70 4.39 3.88 8.43
CA LYS A 70 3.97 4.32 9.77
C LYS A 70 2.56 3.82 10.11
N ARG A 71 1.62 3.93 9.16
CA ARG A 71 0.23 3.49 9.34
C ARG A 71 0.12 2.00 9.63
N PHE A 72 0.95 1.18 8.98
CA PHE A 72 0.98 -0.28 9.15
C PHE A 72 2.04 -0.75 10.16
N GLU A 73 2.63 0.13 10.96
CA GLU A 73 3.60 -0.27 12.00
C GLU A 73 3.01 -1.36 12.91
N GLY A 74 3.80 -2.40 13.20
CA GLY A 74 3.34 -3.58 13.94
C GLY A 74 2.40 -4.53 13.16
N ARG A 75 2.06 -4.20 11.90
CA ARG A 75 1.17 -4.98 11.02
C ARG A 75 1.80 -5.29 9.65
N ILE A 76 3.12 -5.19 9.57
CA ILE A 76 3.92 -5.62 8.43
C ILE A 76 4.42 -7.04 8.68
N ILE A 77 4.06 -7.97 7.79
CA ILE A 77 4.33 -9.39 7.92
C ILE A 77 5.58 -9.76 7.09
N PRO A 78 6.58 -10.43 7.68
CA PRO A 78 7.75 -10.92 6.94
C PRO A 78 7.37 -12.04 5.97
N PRO A 79 8.24 -12.40 5.01
CA PRO A 79 8.03 -13.62 4.24
C PRO A 79 8.09 -14.81 5.22
N LEU A 80 7.20 -15.78 5.03
CA LEU A 80 7.31 -17.05 5.76
C LEU A 80 8.63 -17.73 5.37
N PRO A 81 9.31 -18.40 6.32
CA PRO A 81 10.52 -19.17 6.03
C PRO A 81 10.27 -20.36 5.11
#